data_AF-H6RS72-F1
#
_entry.id   AF-H6RS72-F1
#
_cell.length_a   1.000
_cell.length_b   1.000
_cell.length_c   1.000
_cell.angle_alpha   90.00
_cell.angle_beta   90.00
_cell.angle_gamma   90.00
#
_symmetry.space_group_name_H-M   'P 1'
#
loop_
_entity.id
_entity.type
_entity.pdbx_description
1 polymer ?
#
loop_
_entity_poly.entity_id
_entity_poly.type
_entity_poly.pdbx_seq_one_letter_code
_entity_poly.pdbx_strand_id
1 'polypeptide(L)' 'MNCAHCGAVHQRGRYCVGCGKAMPPSTLPPRPVRLAPRPPYEVTDDMTQPVLRFDVRPRRAPATEQVVAEVG' A
#
# COMPACT_ATOMS: atom_id res chain seq x y z
N MET A 1 16.41 -1.76 15.49
CA MET A 1 17.51 -0.78 15.29
C MET A 1 16.92 0.62 15.26
N ASN A 2 17.69 1.66 15.54
CA ASN A 2 17.20 3.05 15.41
C ASN A 2 17.59 3.61 14.04
N CYS A 3 16.78 4.52 13.50
CA CYS A 3 17.08 5.16 12.23
C CYS A 3 18.18 6.22 12.40
N ALA A 4 19.30 6.06 11.68
CA ALA A 4 20.39 7.03 11.70
C ALA A 4 20.02 8.38 11.06
N HIS A 5 18.91 8.46 10.31
CA HIS A 5 18.56 9.64 9.52
C HIS A 5 17.51 10.54 10.15
N CYS A 6 16.57 9.97 10.91
CA CYS A 6 15.51 10.72 11.61
C CYS A 6 15.39 10.39 13.10
N GLY A 7 16.23 9.50 13.63
CA GLY A 7 16.23 9.13 15.05
C GLY A 7 15.11 8.18 15.47
N ALA A 8 14.18 7.83 14.58
CA ALA A 8 13.07 6.96 14.92
C ALA A 8 13.54 5.61 15.50
N VAL A 9 13.00 5.24 16.66
CA VAL A 9 13.44 4.08 17.45
C VAL A 9 12.73 2.79 17.05
N HIS A 10 13.29 1.65 17.45
CA HIS A 10 12.67 0.32 17.30
C HIS A 10 12.29 -0.07 15.87
N GLN A 11 13.00 0.47 14.87
CA GLN A 11 12.80 0.15 13.47
C GLN A 11 13.17 -1.30 13.16
N ARG A 12 12.32 -1.92 12.34
CA ARG A 12 12.44 -3.28 11.81
C ARG A 12 12.08 -3.29 10.33
N GLY A 13 12.87 -3.97 9.52
CA GLY A 13 12.65 -4.07 8.08
C GLY A 13 13.67 -3.28 7.28
N ARG A 14 13.43 -3.20 5.96
CA ARG A 14 14.38 -2.67 4.97
C ARG A 14 14.36 -1.14 4.86
N TYR A 15 13.27 -0.50 5.31
CA TYR A 15 13.08 0.95 5.24
C TYR A 15 12.56 1.48 6.58
N CYS A 16 12.92 2.71 6.91
CA CYS A 16 12.42 3.40 8.10
C CYS A 16 10.96 3.82 7.89
N VAL A 17 10.05 3.46 8.80
CA VAL A 17 8.64 3.90 8.69
C VAL A 17 8.46 5.40 8.92
N GLY A 18 9.40 6.07 9.57
CA GLY A 18 9.31 7.51 9.85
C GLY A 18 9.75 8.40 8.67
N CYS A 19 10.80 8.01 7.94
CA CYS A 19 11.38 8.86 6.89
C CYS A 19 11.57 8.16 5.54
N GLY A 20 11.15 6.90 5.40
CA GLY A 20 11.18 6.14 4.14
C GLY A 20 12.56 5.69 3.66
N LYS A 21 13.66 6.15 4.28
CA LYS A 21 15.01 5.81 3.85
C LYS A 21 15.36 4.36 4.15
N ALA A 22 16.22 3.79 3.30
CA ALA A 22 16.75 2.46 3.49
C ALA A 22 17.48 2.34 4.84
N MET A 23 17.18 1.28 5.56
CA MET A 23 17.84 0.95 6.82
C MET A 23 19.00 -0.02 6.54
N PRO A 24 20.05 0.00 7.37
CA PRO A 24 21.10 -1.00 7.31
C PRO A 24 20.52 -2.43 7.39
N PRO A 25 21.14 -3.42 6.74
CA PRO A 25 20.70 -4.80 6.82
C PRO A 25 20.71 -5.26 8.28
N SER A 26 19.61 -5.93 8.67
CA SER A 26 19.49 -6.52 9.99
C SER A 26 20.41 -7.73 10.13
N THR A 27 21.14 -7.81 11.25
CA THR A 27 21.94 -9.00 11.62
C THR A 27 21.07 -10.13 12.17
N LEU A 28 19.83 -9.84 12.56
CA LEU A 28 18.86 -10.87 12.93
C LEU A 28 18.56 -11.75 11.72
N PRO A 29 18.41 -13.08 11.93
CA PRO A 29 18.01 -13.98 10.86
C PRO A 29 16.67 -13.52 10.27
N PRO A 30 16.46 -13.70 8.96
CA PRO A 30 15.16 -13.45 8.35
C PRO A 30 14.11 -14.26 9.10
N ARG A 31 13.00 -13.62 9.47
CA ARG A 31 11.90 -14.34 10.08
C ARG A 31 11.39 -15.38 9.07
N PRO A 32 11.15 -16.62 9.50
CA PRO A 32 10.52 -17.60 8.63
C PRO A 32 9.18 -17.05 8.19
N VAL A 33 8.97 -16.98 6.88
CA VAL A 33 7.65 -16.71 6.32
C VAL A 33 6.80 -17.92 6.67
N ARG A 34 5.89 -17.75 7.63
CA ARG A 34 4.84 -18.75 7.87
C ARG A 34 3.85 -18.61 6.73
N LEU A 35 4.05 -19.40 5.68
CA LEU A 35 3.00 -19.62 4.70
C LEU A 35 1.81 -20.21 5.46
N ALA A 36 0.60 -19.73 5.13
CA ALA A 36 -0.60 -20.37 5.63
C ALA A 36 -0.56 -21.86 5.23
N PRO A 37 -0.99 -22.78 6.11
CA PRO A 37 -1.12 -24.18 5.75
C PRO A 37 -1.93 -24.31 4.46
N ARG A 38 -1.49 -25.18 3.55
CA ARG A 38 -2.34 -25.53 2.40
C ARG A 38 -3.62 -26.17 2.95
N PRO A 39 -4.80 -25.77 2.43
CA PRO A 39 -6.04 -26.43 2.80
C PRO A 39 -5.97 -27.92 2.46
N PRO A 40 -6.67 -28.80 3.21
CA PRO A 40 -6.69 -30.25 2.96
C PRO A 40 -7.53 -30.65 1.73
N TYR A 41 -8.03 -29.67 0.98
CA TYR A 41 -8.87 -29.85 -0.21
C TYR A 41 -8.27 -29.07 -1.39
N GLU A 42 -8.59 -29.51 -2.60
CA GLU A 42 -8.23 -28.78 -3.82
C GLU A 42 -9.08 -27.51 -3.92
N VAL A 43 -8.43 -26.35 -3.95
CA VAL A 43 -9.12 -25.08 -4.19
C VAL A 43 -9.52 -25.02 -5.66
N THR A 44 -10.81 -25.17 -5.93
CA THR A 44 -11.39 -24.99 -7.27
C THR A 44 -11.72 -23.51 -7.50
N ASP A 45 -11.88 -23.12 -8.78
CA ASP A 45 -12.17 -21.75 -9.19
C ASP A 45 -13.45 -21.19 -8.51
N ASP A 46 -14.47 -22.03 -8.34
CA ASP A 46 -15.74 -21.71 -7.68
C ASP A 46 -15.59 -21.35 -6.19
N MET A 47 -14.54 -21.86 -5.53
CA MET A 47 -14.22 -21.57 -4.13
C MET A 47 -13.44 -20.26 -3.96
N THR A 48 -13.13 -19.56 -5.05
CA THR A 48 -12.43 -18.28 -5.04
C THR A 48 -13.41 -17.12 -5.18
N GLN A 49 -13.10 -15.99 -4.55
CA GLN A 49 -13.93 -14.79 -4.72
C GLN A 49 -13.81 -14.29 -6.17
N PRO A 50 -14.93 -14.03 -6.87
CA PRO A 50 -14.87 -13.52 -8.23
C PRO A 50 -14.18 -12.15 -8.25
N VAL A 51 -13.21 -12.00 -9.15
CA VAL A 51 -12.55 -10.71 -9.37
C VAL A 51 -13.50 -9.79 -10.13
N LEU A 52 -14.18 -8.91 -9.40
CA LEU A 52 -15.03 -7.88 -10.00
C LEU A 52 -14.15 -6.85 -10.72
N ARG A 53 -14.30 -6.77 -12.05
CA ARG A 53 -13.68 -5.72 -12.86
C ARG A 53 -14.68 -4.59 -13.01
N PHE A 54 -14.42 -3.47 -12.35
CA PHE A 54 -15.22 -2.26 -12.52
C PHE A 54 -14.66 -1.46 -13.69
N ASP A 55 -15.52 -1.11 -14.65
CA ASP A 55 -15.22 -0.11 -15.66
C ASP A 55 -15.23 1.28 -15.01
N VAL A 56 -14.11 1.65 -14.38
CA VAL A 56 -13.95 2.96 -13.77
C VAL A 56 -13.85 4.00 -14.88
N ARG A 57 -14.98 4.64 -15.18
CA ARG A 57 -15.00 5.82 -16.06
C ARG A 57 -14.60 7.03 -15.22
N PRO A 58 -13.52 7.75 -15.60
CA PRO A 58 -13.16 9.00 -14.94
C PRO A 58 -14.36 9.95 -14.97
N ARG A 59 -14.76 10.45 -13.79
CA ARG A 59 -15.79 11.48 -13.72
C ARG A 59 -15.24 12.73 -14.39
N ARG A 60 -15.94 13.26 -15.41
CA ARG A 60 -15.62 14.60 -15.93
C ARG A 60 -15.73 15.59 -14.77
N ALA A 61 -14.67 16.37 -14.57
CA ALA A 61 -14.74 17.49 -13.64
C ALA A 61 -15.91 18.41 -14.05
N PRO A 62 -16.73 18.89 -13.11
CA PRO A 62 -17.68 19.94 -13.42
C PRO A 62 -16.87 21.14 -13.95
N ALA A 63 -17.31 21.71 -15.08
CA ALA A 63 -16.78 22.99 -15.53
C ALA A 63 -17.01 23.98 -14.39
N THR A 64 -15.95 24.62 -13.92
CA THR A 64 -16.06 25.76 -13.01
C THR A 64 -16.94 26.80 -13.71
N GLU A 65 -18.13 26.99 -13.17
CA GLU A 65 -19.07 28.03 -13.55
C GLU A 65 -18.30 29.36 -13.47
N GLN A 66 -17.95 29.92 -14.62
CA GLN A 66 -17.31 31.22 -14.72
C GLN A 66 -18.32 32.25 -14.25
N VAL A 67 -18.29 32.58 -12.96
CA VAL A 67 -18.83 33.82 -12.43
C VAL A 67 -17.93 34.94 -12.96
N VAL A 68 -18.22 35.41 -14.17
CA VAL A 68 -17.76 36.72 -14.63
C VAL A 68 -18.91 37.68 -14.41
N ALA A 69 -18.78 38.45 -13.34
CA ALA A 69 -19.50 39.69 -13.17
C ALA A 69 -19.16 40.60 -14.36
N GLU A 70 -20.13 40.85 -15.24
CA GLU A 70 -20.12 42.07 -16.06
C GLU A 70 -20.87 43.16 -15.30
N VAL A 71 -20.07 44.07 -14.75
CA VAL A 71 -20.45 45.43 -14.37
C VAL A 71 -20.37 46.27 -15.65
N GLY A 72 -21.45 46.98 -16.01
CA GLY A 72 -21.47 47.97 -17.09
C GLY A 72 -22.85 48.25 -17.62
#